data_AF-A0A953FB43-F1
#
_entry.id   AF-A0A953FB43-F1
#
_cell.length_a   1.000
_cell.length_b   1.000
_cell.length_c   1.000
_cell.angle_alpha   90.00
_cell.angle_beta   90.00
_cell.angle_gamma   90.00
#
_symmetry.space_group_name_H-M   'P 1'
#
loop_
_entity.id
_entity.type
_entity.pdbx_description
1 polymer ?
#
loop_
_entity_poly.entity_id
_entity_poly.type
_entity_poly.pdbx_seq_one_letter_code
_entity_poly.pdbx_strand_id
1 'polypeptide(L)'
;MTRPLLIALFLLNTIVLFGQQVAPEVRQRHLGEVIFMNAPVPVDQFNETHILTTAQWSEHTNLYIRTFLKRPLADELRSLAPQMSEEALLANGNFHFTFVVDEIVIYQESLHPGAFGSGNKKNALSFSVPLQSDRKEDSWGRFLFRRFLASGGEDALTGGNHALRIEVRSYVRGVDHQSDLLGAGAIILQSRKTWKPVSPSQAKPSIIRPAADWEIGHPDWIDSAIRKLRVSILQGRLREVTSVVVIHRGKLVAEEYFQHARRTTLHNTRSVTKTITALVMGQAIRDGYIKSVNDSLGLFYPLRDDRIKSGITLHQLLSMSSSFDANDEDPASPGNEENMYPKPNWVQWALGLPTKSDATTWSYFTGGVVLLGDVLHQKVPAGLESYAGRQLFEPLKIRKYEWQYTPQHVANTAGGLKLTSLDLARLGQLLLDSGRFQQMQLIPKDWVRLMLTPHQGLPDGRGHYGYLVWQQNYQIERGDYTSWYLSGNGGNRVHIFPSLDLVVVITAQAFNQPYMHRQADAILKQYLLPAMKGR
;
A
#
# COMPACT_ATOMS: atom_id res chain seq x y z
N MET A 1 47.76 -6.05 -8.53
CA MET A 1 47.36 -5.25 -7.36
C MET A 1 45.86 -5.41 -7.16
N THR A 2 45.53 -6.32 -6.27
CA THR A 2 44.19 -6.79 -5.90
C THR A 2 43.58 -5.83 -4.87
N ARG A 3 42.36 -5.35 -5.11
CA ARG A 3 41.53 -4.66 -4.10
C ARG A 3 40.47 -5.64 -3.60
N PRO A 4 40.38 -5.93 -2.29
CA PRO A 4 39.37 -6.84 -1.76
C PRO A 4 38.02 -6.13 -1.61
N LEU A 5 36.95 -6.91 -1.85
CA LEU A 5 35.58 -6.61 -1.48
C LEU A 5 35.48 -6.28 0.02
N LEU A 6 34.97 -5.11 0.37
CA LEU A 6 34.43 -4.84 1.70
C LEU A 6 33.05 -5.50 1.80
N ILE A 7 32.98 -6.64 2.47
CA ILE A 7 31.74 -7.18 3.03
C ILE A 7 31.46 -6.33 4.28
N ALA A 8 30.46 -5.46 4.22
CA ALA A 8 29.99 -4.71 5.37
C ALA A 8 29.25 -5.66 6.32
N LEU A 9 29.97 -6.13 7.34
CA LEU A 9 29.40 -6.80 8.51
C LEU A 9 28.60 -5.76 9.30
N PHE A 10 27.27 -5.74 9.14
CA PHE A 10 26.39 -4.96 10.01
C PHE A 10 26.31 -5.66 11.37
N LEU A 11 27.08 -5.15 12.34
CA LEU A 11 26.90 -5.42 13.75
C LEU A 11 25.57 -4.79 14.20
N LEU A 12 24.53 -5.61 14.29
CA LEU A 12 23.31 -5.28 15.02
C LEU A 12 23.63 -5.23 16.52
N ASN A 13 23.73 -4.02 17.07
CA ASN A 13 23.59 -3.77 18.50
C ASN A 13 22.12 -4.00 18.89
N THR A 14 21.70 -5.26 18.92
CA THR A 14 20.51 -5.68 19.64
C THR A 14 20.98 -6.17 20.99
N ILE A 15 20.64 -5.47 22.07
CA ILE A 15 20.74 -6.03 23.42
C ILE A 15 19.66 -7.10 23.53
N VAL A 16 19.95 -8.29 23.00
CA VAL A 16 19.31 -9.51 23.43
C VAL A 16 20.15 -9.99 24.61
N LEU A 17 19.61 -9.89 25.82
CA LEU A 17 20.24 -10.46 27.01
C LEU A 17 20.27 -11.99 26.83
N PHE A 18 21.42 -12.52 26.44
CA PHE A 18 21.65 -13.95 26.25
C PHE A 18 22.22 -14.57 27.53
N GLY A 19 21.66 -15.71 27.94
CA GLY A 19 22.37 -16.72 28.73
C GLY A 19 22.54 -16.47 30.24
N GLN A 20 21.69 -15.67 30.89
CA GLN A 20 21.67 -15.65 32.36
C GLN A 20 20.78 -16.78 32.90
N GLN A 21 21.35 -17.62 33.77
CA GLN A 21 20.61 -18.64 34.50
C GLN A 21 19.48 -17.97 35.30
N VAL A 22 18.24 -18.38 35.04
CA VAL A 22 17.08 -17.93 35.81
C VAL A 22 17.22 -18.49 37.22
N ALA A 23 17.11 -17.64 38.25
CA ALA A 23 17.03 -18.10 39.63
C ALA A 23 15.91 -19.16 39.74
N PRO A 24 16.21 -20.42 40.15
CA PRO A 24 15.25 -21.52 40.11
C PRO A 24 13.92 -21.20 40.82
N GLU A 25 13.98 -20.43 41.90
CA GLU A 25 12.84 -20.01 42.71
C GLU A 25 11.89 -19.07 41.93
N VAL A 26 12.43 -18.06 41.26
CA VAL A 26 11.66 -17.13 40.42
C VAL A 26 10.99 -17.87 39.27
N ARG A 27 11.73 -18.80 38.65
CA ARG A 27 11.19 -19.62 37.56
C ARG A 27 10.05 -20.51 38.02
N GLN A 28 10.21 -21.19 39.15
CA GLN A 28 9.19 -22.09 39.67
C GLN A 28 7.91 -21.34 40.04
N ARG A 29 8.03 -20.14 40.61
CA ARG A 29 6.89 -19.31 41.01
C ARG A 29 6.01 -18.89 39.83
N HIS A 30 6.62 -18.51 38.70
CA HIS A 30 5.92 -17.94 37.54
C HIS A 30 5.85 -18.88 36.34
N LEU A 31 5.96 -20.18 36.58
CA LEU A 31 5.90 -21.19 35.52
C LEU A 31 4.51 -21.21 34.91
N GLY A 32 4.41 -21.09 33.58
CA GLY A 32 3.12 -21.04 32.89
C GLY A 32 2.46 -19.66 32.88
N GLU A 33 3.16 -18.61 33.32
CA GLU A 33 2.64 -17.25 33.28
C GLU A 33 3.19 -16.45 32.07
N VAL A 34 2.35 -15.58 31.53
CA VAL A 34 2.77 -14.45 30.69
C VAL A 34 2.72 -13.20 31.57
N ILE A 35 3.87 -12.77 32.03
CA ILE A 35 4.03 -11.60 32.90
C ILE A 35 4.16 -10.35 32.04
N PHE A 36 3.40 -9.31 32.37
CA PHE A 36 3.53 -8.00 31.73
C PHE A 36 4.47 -7.08 32.52
N MET A 37 5.28 -6.29 31.82
CA MET A 37 6.24 -5.35 32.42
C MET A 37 6.27 -4.04 31.63
N ASN A 38 6.73 -2.93 32.23
CA ASN A 38 6.87 -1.62 31.57
C ASN A 38 8.28 -1.35 30.99
N ALA A 39 9.24 -2.25 31.24
CA ALA A 39 10.63 -2.09 30.85
C ALA A 39 11.29 -3.45 30.59
N PRO A 40 12.39 -3.50 29.82
CA PRO A 40 13.18 -4.72 29.72
C PRO A 40 13.95 -4.93 31.03
N VAL A 41 13.66 -6.02 31.73
CA VAL A 41 14.31 -6.39 32.99
C VAL A 41 15.14 -7.65 32.79
N PRO A 42 16.47 -7.64 33.05
CA PRO A 42 17.29 -8.84 33.10
C PRO A 42 16.71 -9.88 34.06
N VAL A 43 16.87 -11.17 33.77
CA VAL A 43 16.16 -12.22 34.52
C VAL A 43 16.68 -12.38 35.95
N ASP A 44 17.96 -12.09 36.18
CA ASP A 44 18.63 -12.04 37.48
C ASP A 44 18.18 -10.85 38.34
N GLN A 45 17.62 -9.81 37.71
CA GLN A 45 17.09 -8.61 38.38
C GLN A 45 15.57 -8.62 38.54
N PHE A 46 14.90 -9.61 37.93
CA PHE A 46 13.45 -9.70 37.95
C PHE A 46 12.91 -10.02 39.36
N ASN A 47 11.84 -9.31 39.74
CA ASN A 47 11.09 -9.51 40.97
C ASN A 47 9.66 -8.96 40.82
N GLU A 48 8.79 -9.24 41.79
CA GLU A 48 7.34 -8.92 41.76
C GLU A 48 7.02 -7.44 41.46
N THR A 49 7.90 -6.50 41.83
CA THR A 49 7.65 -5.06 41.62
C THR A 49 7.67 -4.67 40.13
N HIS A 50 8.19 -5.53 39.26
CA HIS A 50 8.19 -5.33 37.82
C HIS A 50 6.91 -5.82 37.14
N ILE A 51 6.06 -6.56 37.84
CA ILE A 51 4.83 -7.14 37.28
C ILE A 51 3.75 -6.06 37.17
N LEU A 52 3.23 -5.88 35.97
CA LEU A 52 2.08 -5.03 35.70
C LEU A 52 0.79 -5.83 35.71
N THR A 53 -0.15 -5.41 36.53
CA THR A 53 -1.56 -5.84 36.47
C THR A 53 -2.44 -4.83 35.73
N THR A 54 -1.96 -3.58 35.61
CA THR A 54 -2.61 -2.50 34.86
C THR A 54 -1.58 -1.64 34.13
N ALA A 55 -1.95 -1.07 32.98
CA ALA A 55 -1.15 -0.06 32.29
C ALA A 55 -2.04 0.95 31.55
N GLN A 56 -1.58 2.21 31.48
CA GLN A 56 -2.17 3.19 30.56
C GLN A 56 -1.86 2.77 29.13
N TRP A 57 -2.86 2.73 28.27
CA TRP A 57 -2.73 2.31 26.87
C TRP A 57 -2.72 3.51 25.92
N SER A 58 -1.65 3.61 25.16
CA SER A 58 -1.38 4.65 24.17
C SER A 58 -0.30 4.19 23.19
N GLU A 59 -0.07 4.95 22.12
CA GLU A 59 1.00 4.67 21.16
C GLU A 59 2.42 4.81 21.77
N HIS A 60 2.54 5.42 22.96
CA HIS A 60 3.79 5.60 23.70
C HIS A 60 3.92 4.65 24.90
N THR A 61 3.00 3.70 25.06
CA THR A 61 3.05 2.77 26.19
C THR A 61 4.20 1.79 26.02
N ASN A 62 5.11 1.74 26.98
CA ASN A 62 6.11 0.67 27.04
C ASN A 62 5.45 -0.58 27.66
N LEU A 63 5.34 -1.65 26.88
CA LEU A 63 4.73 -2.92 27.29
C LEU A 63 5.59 -4.08 26.80
N TYR A 64 6.03 -4.89 27.75
CA TYR A 64 6.85 -6.07 27.55
C TYR A 64 6.13 -7.28 28.11
N ILE A 65 6.41 -8.45 27.55
CA ILE A 65 6.02 -9.71 28.16
C ILE A 65 7.25 -10.54 28.52
N ARG A 66 7.15 -11.29 29.61
CA ARG A 66 8.10 -12.32 30.03
C ARG A 66 7.36 -13.61 30.30
N THR A 67 7.91 -14.72 29.82
CA THR A 67 7.35 -16.07 30.05
C THR A 67 8.46 -17.00 30.53
N PHE A 68 8.14 -17.84 31.51
CA PHE A 68 9.00 -18.89 32.02
C PHE A 68 8.50 -20.25 31.56
N LEU A 69 9.39 -21.01 30.92
CA LEU A 69 9.07 -22.32 30.31
C LEU A 69 9.43 -23.45 31.27
N LYS A 70 8.62 -24.51 31.24
CA LYS A 70 8.87 -25.75 32.00
C LYS A 70 10.08 -26.52 31.48
N ARG A 71 10.32 -26.46 30.18
CA ARG A 71 11.46 -27.03 29.47
C ARG A 71 11.74 -26.19 28.22
N PRO A 72 12.92 -26.32 27.60
CA PRO A 72 13.21 -25.60 26.37
C PRO A 72 12.17 -25.90 25.29
N LEU A 73 11.92 -24.91 24.42
CA LEU A 73 10.94 -25.06 23.34
C LEU A 73 11.25 -26.27 22.44
N ALA A 74 12.51 -26.61 22.21
CA ALA A 74 12.88 -27.79 21.43
C ALA A 74 12.30 -29.10 22.01
N ASP A 75 12.21 -29.21 23.33
CA ASP A 75 11.64 -30.39 24.00
C ASP A 75 10.10 -30.39 23.95
N GLU A 76 9.48 -29.20 23.97
CA GLU A 76 8.04 -29.07 23.71
C GLU A 76 7.70 -29.50 22.28
N LEU A 77 8.46 -29.04 21.29
CA LEU A 77 8.27 -29.40 19.88
C LEU A 77 8.47 -30.91 19.66
N ARG A 78 9.45 -31.53 20.32
CA ARG A 78 9.68 -32.98 20.27
C ARG A 78 8.51 -33.76 20.86
N SER A 79 7.85 -33.22 21.89
CA SER A 79 6.65 -33.85 22.45
C SER A 79 5.46 -33.76 21.50
N LEU A 80 5.35 -32.65 20.75
CA LEU A 80 4.28 -32.42 19.77
C LEU A 80 4.44 -33.23 18.48
N ALA A 81 5.69 -33.49 18.05
CA ALA A 81 6.00 -34.24 16.84
C ALA A 81 7.21 -35.18 17.05
N PRO A 82 7.05 -36.26 17.82
CA PRO A 82 8.14 -37.16 18.19
C PRO A 82 8.80 -37.87 17.00
N GLN A 83 8.08 -37.97 15.88
CA GLN A 83 8.56 -38.58 14.64
C GLN A 83 9.53 -37.70 13.82
N MET A 84 9.62 -36.39 14.10
CA MET A 84 10.45 -35.47 13.34
C MET A 84 11.87 -35.36 13.95
N SER A 85 12.88 -35.19 13.08
CA SER A 85 14.24 -34.91 13.55
C SER A 85 14.31 -33.56 14.27
N GLU A 86 15.27 -33.38 15.17
CA GLU A 86 15.46 -32.10 15.87
C GLU A 86 15.67 -30.94 14.87
N GLU A 87 16.44 -31.15 13.80
CA GLU A 87 16.63 -30.16 12.74
C GLU A 87 15.30 -29.75 12.10
N ALA A 88 14.46 -30.73 11.76
CA ALA A 88 13.15 -30.48 11.18
C ALA A 88 12.22 -29.74 12.16
N LEU A 89 12.23 -30.11 13.45
CA LEU A 89 11.46 -29.43 14.49
C LEU A 89 11.88 -27.97 14.64
N LEU A 90 13.18 -27.68 14.66
CA LEU A 90 13.69 -26.33 14.81
C LEU A 90 13.43 -25.45 13.57
N ALA A 91 13.45 -26.06 12.38
CA ALA A 91 13.17 -25.39 11.11
C ALA A 91 11.69 -25.14 10.87
N ASN A 92 10.78 -25.92 11.48
CA ASN A 92 9.34 -25.88 11.18
C ASN A 92 8.45 -25.55 12.39
N GLY A 93 8.98 -25.55 13.61
CA GLY A 93 8.21 -25.30 14.82
C GLY A 93 8.59 -24.02 15.55
N ASN A 94 7.61 -23.40 16.20
CA ASN A 94 7.81 -22.23 17.04
C ASN A 94 6.65 -22.02 18.03
N PHE A 95 6.59 -20.87 18.68
CA PHE A 95 5.44 -20.46 19.48
C PHE A 95 4.22 -20.06 18.62
N HIS A 96 3.04 -20.33 19.16
CA HIS A 96 1.75 -19.82 18.70
C HIS A 96 1.16 -18.90 19.77
N PHE A 97 0.67 -17.73 19.35
CA PHE A 97 0.10 -16.73 20.25
C PHE A 97 -1.40 -16.56 19.98
N THR A 98 -2.18 -16.41 21.05
CA THR A 98 -3.59 -16.00 20.99
C THR A 98 -3.78 -14.74 21.84
N PHE A 99 -4.35 -13.70 21.24
CA PHE A 99 -4.68 -12.43 21.87
C PHE A 99 -6.19 -12.36 22.07
N VAL A 100 -6.59 -12.24 23.34
CA VAL A 100 -7.98 -12.14 23.78
C VAL A 100 -8.17 -10.78 24.42
N VAL A 101 -9.22 -10.07 24.03
CA VAL A 101 -9.61 -8.80 24.66
C VAL A 101 -11.04 -8.95 25.16
N ASP A 102 -11.26 -8.75 26.46
CA ASP A 102 -12.56 -8.87 27.12
C ASP A 102 -13.28 -10.19 26.78
N GLU A 103 -12.56 -11.30 26.93
CA GLU A 103 -13.00 -12.68 26.63
C GLU A 103 -13.26 -13.01 25.15
N ILE A 104 -13.01 -12.06 24.23
CA ILE A 104 -13.14 -12.28 22.79
C ILE A 104 -11.76 -12.51 22.17
N VAL A 105 -11.59 -13.62 21.45
CA VAL A 105 -10.38 -13.86 20.66
C VAL A 105 -10.34 -12.86 19.51
N ILE A 106 -9.34 -11.97 19.53
CA ILE A 106 -9.17 -10.92 18.51
C ILE A 106 -8.17 -11.35 17.45
N TYR A 107 -7.07 -12.01 17.84
CA TYR A 107 -6.00 -12.36 16.91
C TYR A 107 -5.27 -13.63 17.35
N GLN A 108 -4.84 -14.43 16.38
CA GLN A 108 -4.02 -15.63 16.61
C GLN A 108 -2.94 -15.72 15.53
N GLU A 109 -1.71 -16.06 15.91
CA GLU A 109 -0.61 -16.19 14.95
C GLU A 109 0.42 -17.23 15.41
N SER A 110 0.83 -18.08 14.48
CA SER A 110 2.00 -18.95 14.60
C SER A 110 3.25 -18.20 14.15
N LEU A 111 4.20 -17.95 15.06
CA LEU A 111 5.42 -17.21 14.75
C LEU A 111 6.22 -17.90 13.64
N HIS A 112 6.76 -17.12 12.71
CA HIS A 112 7.66 -17.65 11.68
C HIS A 112 8.76 -18.53 12.31
N PRO A 113 9.09 -19.71 11.75
CA PRO A 113 10.06 -20.62 12.39
C PRO A 113 11.46 -20.02 12.60
N GLY A 114 11.86 -19.04 11.78
CA GLY A 114 13.11 -18.30 11.97
C GLY A 114 13.11 -17.29 13.13
N ALA A 115 11.94 -16.92 13.67
CA ALA A 115 11.87 -16.13 14.89
C ALA A 115 12.31 -16.97 16.11
N PHE A 116 12.82 -16.34 17.16
CA PHE A 116 13.32 -17.05 18.35
C PHE A 116 14.34 -18.15 17.97
N GLY A 117 15.56 -17.73 17.58
CA GLY A 117 16.56 -18.58 16.92
C GLY A 117 16.85 -19.93 17.58
N SER A 118 17.36 -20.88 16.80
CA SER A 118 17.55 -22.30 17.19
C SER A 118 18.31 -22.49 18.51
N GLY A 119 19.35 -21.69 18.77
CA GLY A 119 20.08 -21.72 20.05
C GLY A 119 19.18 -21.41 21.25
N ASN A 120 18.26 -20.44 21.12
CA ASN A 120 17.28 -20.14 22.16
C ASN A 120 16.24 -21.25 22.29
N LYS A 121 15.75 -21.82 21.17
CA LYS A 121 14.82 -22.95 21.22
C LYS A 121 15.37 -24.13 22.03
N LYS A 122 16.66 -24.42 21.90
CA LYS A 122 17.34 -25.53 22.59
C LYS A 122 17.60 -25.28 24.07
N ASN A 123 17.89 -24.03 24.44
CA ASN A 123 18.50 -23.75 25.75
C ASN A 123 17.68 -22.82 26.64
N ALA A 124 16.85 -21.94 26.07
CA ALA A 124 16.18 -20.91 26.84
C ALA A 124 15.01 -21.49 27.65
N LEU A 125 15.01 -21.16 28.95
CA LEU A 125 13.92 -21.48 29.88
C LEU A 125 13.06 -20.25 30.22
N SER A 126 13.38 -19.10 29.62
CA SER A 126 12.55 -17.90 29.66
C SER A 126 12.81 -17.07 28.42
N PHE A 127 11.85 -16.22 28.07
CA PHE A 127 12.07 -15.15 27.10
C PHE A 127 11.40 -13.86 27.58
N SER A 128 11.92 -12.73 27.13
CA SER A 128 11.33 -11.41 27.33
C SER A 128 11.32 -10.69 25.99
N VAL A 129 10.20 -10.06 25.64
CA VAL A 129 10.06 -9.37 24.36
C VAL A 129 9.18 -8.12 24.49
N PRO A 130 9.54 -6.99 23.84
CA PRO A 130 8.66 -5.85 23.74
C PRO A 130 7.45 -6.16 22.85
N LEU A 131 6.25 -5.81 23.33
CA LEU A 131 5.03 -5.72 22.52
C LEU A 131 4.88 -4.29 21.96
N GLN A 132 5.07 -3.28 22.81
CA GLN A 132 5.13 -1.86 22.44
C GLN A 132 6.31 -1.19 23.15
N SER A 133 7.05 -0.34 22.45
CA SER A 133 8.26 0.31 22.97
C SER A 133 8.58 1.56 22.16
N ASP A 134 8.90 2.65 22.85
CA ASP A 134 9.35 3.92 22.26
C ASP A 134 10.75 3.82 21.64
N ARG A 135 11.54 2.82 22.05
CA ARG A 135 12.92 2.61 21.55
C ARG A 135 12.99 2.14 20.10
N LYS A 136 11.84 1.84 19.49
CA LYS A 136 11.72 1.38 18.10
C LYS A 136 12.58 0.16 17.71
N GLU A 137 12.92 -0.69 18.67
CA GLU A 137 13.72 -1.92 18.49
C GLU A 137 13.19 -2.88 17.41
N ASP A 138 14.07 -3.48 16.62
CA ASP A 138 13.71 -4.52 15.66
C ASP A 138 13.45 -5.84 16.40
N SER A 139 12.17 -6.19 16.59
CA SER A 139 11.77 -7.31 17.44
C SER A 139 10.50 -8.00 16.95
N TRP A 140 10.53 -9.32 16.86
CA TRP A 140 9.41 -10.15 16.43
C TRP A 140 8.15 -9.92 17.28
N GLY A 141 8.28 -9.65 18.59
CA GLY A 141 7.12 -9.40 19.46
C GLY A 141 6.43 -8.08 19.15
N ARG A 142 7.18 -7.05 18.73
CA ARG A 142 6.59 -5.78 18.29
C ARG A 142 5.85 -5.94 16.98
N PHE A 143 6.39 -6.71 16.04
CA PHE A 143 5.69 -6.97 14.77
C PHE A 143 4.44 -7.82 14.96
N LEU A 144 4.51 -8.85 15.82
CA LEU A 144 3.37 -9.66 16.24
C LEU A 144 2.27 -8.76 16.84
N PHE A 145 2.62 -7.91 17.80
CA PHE A 145 1.66 -7.05 18.48
C PHE A 145 1.08 -5.97 17.54
N ARG A 146 1.89 -5.41 16.62
CA ARG A 146 1.39 -4.51 15.57
C ARG A 146 0.37 -5.19 14.66
N ARG A 147 0.57 -6.46 14.30
CA ARG A 147 -0.42 -7.23 13.52
C ARG A 147 -1.69 -7.50 14.31
N PHE A 148 -1.59 -7.82 15.59
CA PHE A 148 -2.76 -7.86 16.49
C PHE A 148 -3.54 -6.55 16.49
N LEU A 149 -2.87 -5.41 16.71
CA LEU A 149 -3.51 -4.09 16.70
C LEU A 149 -4.20 -3.80 15.37
N ALA A 150 -3.50 -4.06 14.26
CA ALA A 150 -4.02 -3.89 12.90
C ALA A 150 -5.17 -4.85 12.54
N SER A 151 -5.27 -6.00 13.22
CA SER A 151 -6.28 -7.04 12.98
C SER A 151 -7.51 -6.91 13.88
N GLY A 152 -7.71 -5.75 14.50
CA GLY A 152 -8.87 -5.44 15.36
C GLY A 152 -8.50 -5.15 16.82
N GLY A 153 -7.24 -5.36 17.22
CA GLY A 153 -6.79 -5.05 18.58
C GLY A 153 -6.91 -3.56 18.93
N GLU A 154 -6.71 -2.66 17.97
CA GLU A 154 -6.88 -1.22 18.22
C GLU A 154 -8.35 -0.87 18.53
N ASP A 155 -9.30 -1.51 17.84
CA ASP A 155 -10.73 -1.32 18.07
C ASP A 155 -11.18 -1.96 19.39
N ALA A 156 -10.65 -3.15 19.70
CA ALA A 156 -10.95 -3.87 20.94
C ALA A 156 -10.41 -3.15 22.20
N LEU A 157 -9.34 -2.35 22.07
CA LEU A 157 -8.71 -1.60 23.17
C LEU A 157 -9.10 -0.11 23.16
N THR A 158 -10.25 0.25 22.60
CA THR A 158 -10.72 1.64 22.50
C THR A 158 -11.62 2.00 23.67
N GLY A 159 -11.20 3.01 24.45
CA GLY A 159 -12.03 3.68 25.44
C GLY A 159 -12.36 2.84 26.68
N GLY A 160 -11.81 3.24 27.83
CA GLY A 160 -12.08 2.58 29.11
C GLY A 160 -11.02 1.54 29.46
N ASN A 161 -11.41 0.54 30.25
CA ASN A 161 -10.52 -0.50 30.75
C ASN A 161 -10.83 -1.81 30.03
N HIS A 162 -9.80 -2.44 29.46
CA HIS A 162 -9.93 -3.69 28.73
C HIS A 162 -8.96 -4.74 29.29
N ALA A 163 -9.42 -5.98 29.44
CA ALA A 163 -8.57 -7.09 29.81
C ALA A 163 -7.91 -7.68 28.57
N LEU A 164 -6.62 -7.41 28.37
CA LEU A 164 -5.81 -8.07 27.35
C LEU A 164 -5.20 -9.33 27.94
N ARG A 165 -5.61 -10.50 27.45
CA ARG A 165 -5.04 -11.80 27.79
C ARG A 165 -4.24 -12.36 26.62
N ILE A 166 -3.03 -12.83 26.90
CA ILE A 166 -2.15 -13.49 25.92
C ILE A 166 -1.97 -14.94 26.34
N GLU A 167 -2.17 -15.84 25.39
CA GLU A 167 -1.87 -17.26 25.54
C GLU A 167 -0.70 -17.64 24.62
N VAL A 168 0.18 -18.50 25.12
CA VAL A 168 1.33 -19.03 24.40
C VAL A 168 1.22 -20.55 24.35
N ARG A 169 1.31 -21.11 23.14
CA ARG A 169 1.44 -22.53 22.84
C ARG A 169 2.66 -22.76 21.96
N SER A 170 2.98 -24.01 21.65
CA SER A 170 3.90 -24.36 20.57
C SER A 170 3.15 -24.98 19.39
N TYR A 171 3.73 -24.87 18.20
CA TYR A 171 3.22 -25.48 16.97
C TYR A 171 4.37 -26.02 16.13
N VAL A 172 4.08 -26.99 15.26
CA VAL A 172 4.99 -27.48 14.21
C VAL A 172 4.23 -27.48 12.88
N ARG A 173 4.81 -26.91 11.82
CA ARG A 173 4.18 -26.95 10.48
C ARG A 173 4.02 -28.41 10.02
N GLY A 174 2.83 -28.73 9.49
CA GLY A 174 2.47 -30.08 9.09
C GLY A 174 1.93 -30.95 10.23
N VAL A 175 1.72 -30.38 11.43
CA VAL A 175 0.99 -31.02 12.53
C VAL A 175 -0.32 -30.27 12.75
N ASP A 176 -1.43 -31.02 12.81
CA ASP A 176 -2.79 -30.46 12.78
C ASP A 176 -3.25 -29.83 14.10
N HIS A 177 -2.45 -29.91 15.15
CA HIS A 177 -2.77 -29.38 16.47
C HIS A 177 -1.59 -28.65 17.11
N GLN A 178 -1.90 -27.78 18.06
CA GLN A 178 -0.93 -27.07 18.90
C GLN A 178 -0.70 -27.84 20.20
N SER A 179 0.36 -27.50 20.94
CA SER A 179 0.54 -28.03 22.30
C SER A 179 -0.51 -27.50 23.27
N ASP A 180 -0.55 -28.09 24.46
CA ASP A 180 -1.17 -27.45 25.63
C ASP A 180 -0.55 -26.07 25.89
N LEU A 181 -1.25 -25.29 26.73
CA LEU A 181 -0.84 -23.95 27.13
C LEU A 181 0.54 -23.99 27.79
N LEU A 182 1.51 -23.32 27.16
CA LEU A 182 2.84 -23.12 27.73
C LEU A 182 2.87 -21.94 28.71
N GLY A 183 1.98 -20.97 28.50
CA GLY A 183 1.63 -19.99 29.51
C GLY A 183 0.52 -19.04 29.10
N ALA A 184 -0.11 -18.40 30.08
CA ALA A 184 -1.05 -17.31 29.85
C ALA A 184 -0.92 -16.22 30.91
N GLY A 185 -1.41 -15.04 30.59
CA GLY A 185 -1.52 -13.95 31.54
C GLY A 185 -2.39 -12.83 31.00
N ALA A 186 -2.91 -12.01 31.90
CA ALA A 186 -3.76 -10.87 31.55
C ALA A 186 -3.27 -9.58 32.20
N ILE A 187 -3.50 -8.46 31.51
CA ILE A 187 -3.29 -7.10 32.01
C ILE A 187 -4.52 -6.25 31.71
N ILE A 188 -4.87 -5.34 32.62
CA ILE A 188 -5.86 -4.31 32.36
C ILE A 188 -5.21 -3.14 31.62
N LEU A 189 -5.63 -2.89 30.38
CA LEU A 189 -5.20 -1.75 29.58
C LEU A 189 -6.23 -0.62 29.68
N GLN A 190 -5.79 0.53 30.18
CA GLN A 190 -6.62 1.71 30.39
C GLN A 190 -6.44 2.68 29.21
N SER A 191 -7.38 2.65 28.27
CA SER A 191 -7.35 3.42 27.04
C SER A 191 -8.16 4.70 27.18
N ARG A 192 -7.51 5.85 26.95
CA ARG A 192 -8.20 7.14 26.80
C ARG A 192 -8.55 7.45 25.35
N LYS A 193 -8.01 6.67 24.40
CA LYS A 193 -8.26 6.85 22.97
C LYS A 193 -9.67 6.36 22.68
N THR A 194 -10.56 7.28 22.32
CA THR A 194 -11.92 6.98 21.88
C THR A 194 -12.07 7.37 20.42
N TRP A 195 -12.67 6.51 19.62
CA TRP A 195 -13.09 6.86 18.27
C TRP A 195 -14.42 7.59 18.28
N LYS A 196 -14.70 8.37 17.22
CA LYS A 196 -16.05 8.92 17.04
C LYS A 196 -17.07 7.77 16.98
N PRO A 197 -18.18 7.81 17.72
CA PRO A 197 -19.16 6.73 17.66
C PRO A 197 -19.76 6.64 16.26
N VAL A 198 -19.89 5.42 15.73
CA VAL A 198 -20.53 5.12 14.44
C VAL A 198 -21.68 4.17 14.71
N SER A 199 -22.90 4.61 14.42
CA SER A 199 -24.09 3.78 14.61
C SER A 199 -24.13 2.61 13.61
N PRO A 200 -24.82 1.51 13.94
CA PRO A 200 -25.00 0.39 13.02
C PRO A 200 -25.61 0.77 11.68
N SER A 201 -26.46 1.81 11.62
CA SER A 201 -27.04 2.32 10.38
C SER A 201 -26.01 3.06 9.52
N GLN A 202 -25.13 3.87 10.12
CA GLN A 202 -24.04 4.54 9.41
C GLN A 202 -22.99 3.55 8.88
N ALA A 203 -22.75 2.45 9.61
CA ALA A 203 -21.81 1.40 9.21
C ALA A 203 -22.29 0.54 8.03
N LYS A 204 -23.59 0.52 7.71
CA LYS A 204 -24.11 -0.26 6.57
C LYS A 204 -23.54 0.26 5.24
N PRO A 205 -23.14 -0.64 4.32
CA PRO A 205 -22.82 -0.26 2.95
C PRO A 205 -23.95 0.54 2.29
N SER A 206 -23.59 1.44 1.39
CA SER A 206 -24.53 2.23 0.60
C SER A 206 -25.23 1.34 -0.43
N ILE A 207 -26.51 1.65 -0.70
CA ILE A 207 -27.25 0.98 -1.77
C ILE A 207 -26.71 1.47 -3.12
N ILE A 208 -26.25 0.53 -3.95
CA ILE A 208 -25.74 0.83 -5.29
C ILE A 208 -26.90 1.26 -6.18
N ARG A 209 -26.76 2.42 -6.82
CA ARG A 209 -27.76 2.90 -7.77
C ARG A 209 -27.46 2.31 -9.13
N PRO A 210 -28.47 1.89 -9.91
CA PRO A 210 -28.25 1.51 -11.30
C PRO A 210 -27.47 2.58 -12.07
N ALA A 211 -26.49 2.17 -12.87
CA ALA A 211 -25.85 2.98 -13.88
C ALA A 211 -26.01 2.26 -15.21
N ALA A 212 -26.29 3.00 -16.28
CA ALA A 212 -26.70 2.45 -17.58
C ALA A 212 -25.70 1.48 -18.22
N ASP A 213 -24.47 1.43 -17.74
CA ASP A 213 -23.36 0.62 -18.25
C ASP A 213 -22.71 -0.29 -17.21
N TRP A 214 -23.28 -0.38 -16.01
CA TRP A 214 -22.79 -1.28 -14.96
C TRP A 214 -23.88 -2.24 -14.52
N GLU A 215 -23.61 -3.54 -14.68
CA GLU A 215 -24.31 -4.56 -13.92
C GLU A 215 -23.91 -4.47 -12.45
N ILE A 216 -24.87 -4.67 -11.55
CA ILE A 216 -24.64 -4.71 -10.11
C ILE A 216 -24.29 -6.13 -9.70
N GLY A 217 -23.25 -6.29 -8.87
CA GLY A 217 -22.86 -7.58 -8.30
C GLY A 217 -22.86 -7.55 -6.77
N HIS A 218 -23.02 -8.72 -6.15
CA HIS A 218 -23.06 -8.86 -4.69
C HIS A 218 -22.21 -10.04 -4.22
N PRO A 219 -20.87 -9.99 -4.36
CA PRO A 219 -20.03 -11.06 -3.87
C PRO A 219 -20.02 -11.11 -2.33
N ASP A 220 -20.07 -12.30 -1.74
CA ASP A 220 -20.25 -12.51 -0.28
C ASP A 220 -19.28 -11.74 0.63
N TRP A 221 -18.13 -11.31 0.11
CA TRP A 221 -17.09 -10.63 0.88
C TRP A 221 -17.27 -9.11 0.98
N ILE A 222 -18.00 -8.48 0.04
CA ILE A 222 -17.95 -7.02 -0.13
C ILE A 222 -18.60 -6.27 1.04
N ASP A 223 -19.76 -6.73 1.52
CA ASP A 223 -20.51 -6.04 2.57
C ASP A 223 -19.75 -5.94 3.89
N SER A 224 -19.07 -7.03 4.27
CA SER A 224 -18.22 -7.07 5.47
C SER A 224 -17.02 -6.13 5.32
N ALA A 225 -16.36 -6.15 4.17
CA ALA A 225 -15.21 -5.29 3.88
C ALA A 225 -15.59 -3.80 3.93
N ILE A 226 -16.66 -3.44 3.23
CA ILE A 226 -17.16 -2.06 3.14
C ILE A 226 -17.68 -1.57 4.50
N ARG A 227 -18.35 -2.42 5.29
CA ARG A 227 -18.76 -2.06 6.65
C ARG A 227 -17.57 -1.66 7.52
N LYS A 228 -16.51 -2.48 7.55
CA LYS A 228 -15.28 -2.19 8.31
C LYS A 228 -14.62 -0.91 7.83
N LEU A 229 -14.49 -0.74 6.50
CA LEU A 229 -13.91 0.44 5.88
C LEU A 229 -14.67 1.72 6.22
N ARG A 230 -16.01 1.69 6.11
CA ARG A 230 -16.89 2.82 6.46
C ARG A 230 -16.73 3.23 7.91
N VAL A 231 -16.70 2.27 8.83
CA VAL A 231 -16.47 2.57 10.26
C VAL A 231 -15.15 3.29 10.45
N SER A 232 -14.05 2.81 9.85
CA SER A 232 -12.74 3.47 9.94
C SER A 232 -12.72 4.88 9.36
N ILE A 233 -13.38 5.12 8.23
CA ILE A 233 -13.48 6.46 7.63
C ILE A 233 -14.31 7.40 8.53
N LEU A 234 -15.49 6.96 8.97
CA LEU A 234 -16.40 7.77 9.79
C LEU A 234 -15.83 8.07 11.19
N GLN A 235 -14.98 7.18 11.71
CA GLN A 235 -14.22 7.40 12.95
C GLN A 235 -13.07 8.40 12.79
N GLY A 236 -12.70 8.75 11.56
CA GLY A 236 -11.56 9.60 11.25
C GLY A 236 -10.22 8.87 11.26
N ARG A 237 -10.21 7.53 11.29
CA ARG A 237 -8.98 6.71 11.19
C ARG A 237 -8.38 6.79 9.78
N LEU A 238 -9.25 6.80 8.78
CA LEU A 238 -8.92 7.07 7.38
C LEU A 238 -9.49 8.45 7.02
N ARG A 239 -8.60 9.41 6.76
CA ARG A 239 -8.95 10.83 6.68
C ARG A 239 -9.11 11.29 5.24
N GLU A 240 -10.05 12.20 5.02
CA GLU A 240 -10.23 12.89 3.74
C GLU A 240 -10.47 11.97 2.53
N VAL A 241 -10.83 10.71 2.77
CA VAL A 241 -11.38 9.83 1.74
C VAL A 241 -12.71 10.42 1.31
N THR A 242 -12.90 10.59 0.01
CA THR A 242 -14.13 11.17 -0.56
C THR A 242 -14.96 10.13 -1.28
N SER A 243 -14.34 9.09 -1.85
CA SER A 243 -15.10 7.95 -2.35
C SER A 243 -14.26 6.67 -2.41
N VAL A 244 -14.95 5.53 -2.38
CA VAL A 244 -14.41 4.21 -2.71
C VAL A 244 -15.39 3.50 -3.64
N VAL A 245 -14.94 3.11 -4.83
CA VAL A 245 -15.74 2.35 -5.80
C VAL A 245 -15.02 1.05 -6.12
N VAL A 246 -15.75 -0.05 -6.16
CA VAL A 246 -15.19 -1.39 -6.43
C VAL A 246 -15.94 -2.02 -7.59
N ILE A 247 -15.19 -2.40 -8.62
CA ILE A 247 -15.66 -3.22 -9.73
C ILE A 247 -15.00 -4.59 -9.59
N HIS A 248 -15.78 -5.67 -9.62
CA HIS A 248 -15.27 -7.03 -9.56
C HIS A 248 -16.00 -7.89 -10.59
N ARG A 249 -15.24 -8.54 -11.47
CA ARG A 249 -15.75 -9.31 -12.62
C ARG A 249 -16.66 -8.51 -13.54
N GLY A 250 -16.21 -7.29 -13.87
CA GLY A 250 -16.96 -6.34 -14.69
C GLY A 250 -18.26 -5.78 -14.06
N LYS A 251 -18.55 -6.09 -12.79
CA LYS A 251 -19.76 -5.64 -12.09
C LYS A 251 -19.43 -4.60 -11.02
N LEU A 252 -20.27 -3.59 -10.88
CA LEU A 252 -20.20 -2.63 -9.77
C LEU A 252 -20.67 -3.34 -8.49
N VAL A 253 -19.77 -3.53 -7.54
CA VAL A 253 -20.05 -4.27 -6.29
C VAL A 253 -20.05 -3.39 -5.05
N ALA A 254 -19.49 -2.17 -5.13
CA ALA A 254 -19.63 -1.14 -4.09
C ALA A 254 -19.43 0.27 -4.68
N GLU A 255 -20.20 1.24 -4.20
CA GLU A 255 -19.93 2.67 -4.36
C GLU A 255 -20.20 3.41 -3.05
N GLU A 256 -19.16 3.99 -2.46
CA GLU A 256 -19.23 4.70 -1.19
C GLU A 256 -18.76 6.14 -1.37
N TYR A 257 -19.49 7.09 -0.80
CA TYR A 257 -19.19 8.51 -0.88
C TYR A 257 -19.18 9.15 0.52
N PHE A 258 -18.20 10.00 0.77
CA PHE A 258 -17.89 10.60 2.07
C PHE A 258 -17.54 12.08 1.91
N GLN A 259 -17.39 12.82 3.02
CA GLN A 259 -16.94 14.22 3.01
C GLN A 259 -17.75 15.12 2.06
N HIS A 260 -19.08 14.96 2.06
CA HIS A 260 -20.04 15.65 1.17
C HIS A 260 -19.90 15.32 -0.33
N ALA A 261 -19.01 14.41 -0.72
CA ALA A 261 -18.99 13.88 -2.05
C ALA A 261 -20.27 13.09 -2.34
N ARG A 262 -20.63 13.07 -3.61
CA ARG A 262 -21.77 12.33 -4.16
C ARG A 262 -21.32 11.69 -5.47
N ARG A 263 -22.15 10.78 -5.99
CA ARG A 263 -21.93 10.09 -7.27
C ARG A 263 -21.53 11.02 -8.43
N THR A 264 -22.04 12.25 -8.43
CA THR A 264 -21.80 13.25 -9.48
C THR A 264 -20.69 14.25 -9.14
N THR A 265 -19.97 14.07 -8.02
CA THR A 265 -18.87 14.96 -7.64
C THR A 265 -17.72 14.77 -8.61
N LEU A 266 -17.22 15.89 -9.15
CA LEU A 266 -15.98 15.92 -9.90
C LEU A 266 -14.81 16.06 -8.93
N HIS A 267 -13.96 15.05 -8.87
CA HIS A 267 -12.78 15.02 -8.01
C HIS A 267 -11.57 15.54 -8.79
N ASN A 268 -10.80 16.48 -8.23
CA ASN A 268 -9.50 16.81 -8.80
C ASN A 268 -8.56 15.61 -8.61
N THR A 269 -8.28 14.92 -9.72
CA THR A 269 -7.57 13.64 -9.71
C THR A 269 -6.04 13.80 -9.69
N ARG A 270 -5.53 15.04 -9.76
CA ARG A 270 -4.10 15.36 -9.87
C ARG A 270 -3.45 14.49 -10.95
N SER A 271 -2.33 13.83 -10.63
CA SER A 271 -1.52 13.05 -11.59
C SER A 271 -2.19 11.81 -12.18
N VAL A 272 -3.39 11.40 -11.74
CA VAL A 272 -4.18 10.36 -12.45
C VAL A 272 -4.41 10.77 -13.92
N THR A 273 -4.49 12.08 -14.18
CA THR A 273 -4.60 12.66 -15.53
C THR A 273 -3.51 12.17 -16.48
N LYS A 274 -2.29 11.93 -16.00
CA LYS A 274 -1.15 11.52 -16.83
C LYS A 274 -1.44 10.21 -17.59
N THR A 275 -2.13 9.26 -16.96
CA THR A 275 -2.51 8.01 -17.63
C THR A 275 -3.49 8.24 -18.78
N ILE A 276 -4.37 9.24 -18.68
CA ILE A 276 -5.30 9.59 -19.75
C ILE A 276 -4.53 10.12 -20.96
N THR A 277 -3.45 10.87 -20.73
CA THR A 277 -2.51 11.28 -21.78
C THR A 277 -1.93 10.08 -22.53
N ALA A 278 -1.54 9.02 -21.81
CA ALA A 278 -1.05 7.79 -22.45
C ALA A 278 -2.15 7.04 -23.23
N LEU A 279 -3.40 7.04 -22.75
CA LEU A 279 -4.54 6.48 -23.51
C LEU A 279 -4.77 7.24 -24.83
N VAL A 280 -4.81 8.57 -24.76
CA VAL A 280 -5.00 9.44 -25.94
C VAL A 280 -3.83 9.32 -26.92
N MET A 281 -2.60 9.17 -26.43
CA MET A 281 -1.42 8.88 -27.24
C MET A 281 -1.59 7.59 -28.07
N GLY A 282 -2.11 6.52 -27.47
CA GLY A 282 -2.40 5.29 -28.19
C GLY A 282 -3.42 5.45 -29.31
N GLN A 283 -4.43 6.31 -29.09
CA GLN A 283 -5.41 6.64 -30.13
C GLN A 283 -4.79 7.48 -31.24
N ALA A 284 -3.98 8.49 -30.89
CA ALA A 284 -3.29 9.32 -31.88
C ALA A 284 -2.31 8.50 -32.75
N ILE A 285 -1.66 7.48 -32.17
CA ILE A 285 -0.82 6.53 -32.93
C ILE A 285 -1.68 5.64 -33.84
N ARG A 286 -2.77 5.07 -33.32
CA ARG A 286 -3.72 4.26 -34.11
C ARG A 286 -4.25 5.04 -35.33
N ASP A 287 -4.58 6.31 -35.13
CA ASP A 287 -5.19 7.17 -36.15
C ASP A 287 -4.15 7.84 -37.07
N GLY A 288 -2.85 7.57 -36.86
CA GLY A 288 -1.76 8.02 -37.73
C GLY A 288 -1.32 9.48 -37.53
N TYR A 289 -1.80 10.16 -36.49
CA TYR A 289 -1.37 11.54 -36.14
C TYR A 289 0.01 11.59 -35.50
N ILE A 290 0.42 10.49 -34.86
CA ILE A 290 1.77 10.26 -34.32
C ILE A 290 2.24 8.94 -34.90
N LYS A 291 3.46 8.89 -35.44
CA LYS A 291 3.94 7.69 -36.14
C LYS A 291 4.29 6.59 -35.14
N SER A 292 5.00 6.94 -34.08
CA SER A 292 5.41 5.97 -33.06
C SER A 292 5.87 6.64 -31.76
N VAL A 293 6.00 5.86 -30.69
CA VAL A 293 6.66 6.31 -29.44
C VAL A 293 8.15 6.60 -29.61
N ASN A 294 8.76 6.17 -30.71
CA ASN A 294 10.16 6.46 -31.04
C ASN A 294 10.32 7.80 -31.78
N ASP A 295 9.22 8.49 -32.07
CA ASP A 295 9.27 9.85 -32.59
C ASP A 295 9.98 10.74 -31.56
N SER A 296 10.95 11.53 -32.02
CA SER A 296 11.77 12.37 -31.14
C SER A 296 11.24 13.79 -31.04
N LEU A 297 11.59 14.50 -29.97
CA LEU A 297 11.17 15.89 -29.75
C LEU A 297 11.60 16.82 -30.88
N GLY A 298 12.71 16.53 -31.56
CA GLY A 298 13.16 17.28 -32.74
C GLY A 298 12.20 17.24 -33.94
N LEU A 299 11.24 16.32 -33.98
CA LEU A 299 10.16 16.30 -34.98
C LEU A 299 9.05 17.31 -34.70
N PHE A 300 8.93 17.76 -33.45
CA PHE A 300 7.85 18.62 -32.97
C PHE A 300 8.34 20.02 -32.62
N TYR A 301 9.61 20.15 -32.24
CA TYR A 301 10.19 21.40 -31.75
C TYR A 301 11.49 21.74 -32.49
N PRO A 302 11.83 23.03 -32.65
CA PRO A 302 13.05 23.48 -33.33
C PRO A 302 14.30 23.31 -32.44
N LEU A 303 14.69 22.07 -32.13
CA LEU A 303 15.79 21.73 -31.20
C LEU A 303 17.11 21.37 -31.91
N ARG A 304 17.33 21.87 -33.13
CA ARG A 304 18.44 21.43 -33.98
C ARG A 304 19.83 21.65 -33.36
N ASP A 305 19.96 22.69 -32.54
CA ASP A 305 21.21 23.06 -31.86
C ASP A 305 21.45 22.29 -30.56
N ASP A 306 20.44 21.59 -30.03
CA ASP A 306 20.54 20.73 -28.85
C ASP A 306 20.24 19.27 -29.24
N ARG A 307 21.28 18.59 -29.72
CA ARG A 307 21.19 17.21 -30.21
C ARG A 307 20.65 16.23 -29.17
N ILE A 308 20.95 16.44 -27.89
CA ILE A 308 20.49 15.56 -26.80
C ILE A 308 18.97 15.70 -26.68
N LYS A 309 18.45 16.92 -26.52
CA LYS A 309 17.00 17.13 -26.39
C LYS A 309 16.24 16.75 -27.65
N SER A 310 16.79 17.09 -28.81
CA SER A 310 16.21 16.72 -30.11
C SER A 310 16.01 15.21 -30.26
N GLY A 311 16.91 14.41 -29.66
CA GLY A 311 16.87 12.95 -29.66
C GLY A 311 15.98 12.32 -28.59
N ILE A 312 15.45 13.08 -27.61
CA ILE A 312 14.54 12.54 -26.59
C ILE A 312 13.27 12.05 -27.28
N THR A 313 12.87 10.81 -27.01
CA THR A 313 11.71 10.16 -27.61
C THR A 313 10.44 10.33 -26.78
N LEU A 314 9.27 10.20 -27.41
CA LEU A 314 8.00 10.13 -26.67
C LEU A 314 7.96 8.95 -25.69
N HIS A 315 8.61 7.84 -26.02
CA HIS A 315 8.82 6.69 -25.14
C HIS A 315 9.44 7.13 -23.81
N GLN A 316 10.57 7.85 -23.87
CA GLN A 316 11.28 8.31 -22.68
C GLN A 316 10.46 9.25 -21.81
N LEU A 317 9.59 10.08 -22.40
CA LEU A 317 8.66 10.92 -21.64
C LEU A 317 7.53 10.09 -21.00
N LEU A 318 6.96 9.12 -21.73
CA LEU A 318 5.90 8.24 -21.23
C LEU A 318 6.38 7.33 -20.08
N SER A 319 7.62 6.86 -20.14
CA SER A 319 8.22 5.99 -19.13
C SER A 319 8.99 6.72 -18.04
N MET A 320 9.01 8.07 -18.04
CA MET A 320 9.72 8.89 -17.05
C MET A 320 11.23 8.60 -17.02
N SER A 321 11.87 8.44 -18.18
CA SER A 321 13.29 8.07 -18.32
C SER A 321 14.07 8.97 -19.30
N SER A 322 13.55 10.16 -19.57
CA SER A 322 14.22 11.17 -20.39
C SER A 322 15.47 11.73 -19.72
N SER A 323 16.40 12.26 -20.51
CA SER A 323 17.65 12.87 -20.02
C SER A 323 17.48 14.27 -19.43
N PHE A 324 16.29 14.83 -19.31
CA PHE A 324 16.10 16.12 -18.64
C PHE A 324 16.57 16.04 -17.18
N ASP A 325 17.27 17.08 -16.70
CA ASP A 325 17.55 17.24 -15.26
C ASP A 325 16.27 17.67 -14.54
N ALA A 326 15.41 16.69 -14.29
CA ALA A 326 14.10 16.91 -13.72
C ALA A 326 13.72 15.78 -12.77
N ASN A 327 13.35 16.15 -11.55
CA ASN A 327 12.79 15.27 -10.54
C ASN A 327 11.85 16.05 -9.63
N ASP A 328 10.55 15.76 -9.68
CA ASP A 328 9.55 16.42 -8.85
C ASP A 328 9.71 16.06 -7.35
N GLU A 329 10.41 14.98 -7.03
CA GLU A 329 10.70 14.57 -5.64
C GLU A 329 11.92 15.29 -5.04
N ASP A 330 12.74 15.95 -5.87
CA ASP A 330 13.91 16.73 -5.45
C ASP A 330 13.63 18.23 -5.59
N PRO A 331 13.43 18.97 -4.48
CA PRO A 331 13.20 20.41 -4.53
C PRO A 331 14.35 21.22 -5.14
N ALA A 332 15.58 20.67 -5.17
CA ALA A 332 16.74 21.32 -5.77
C ALA A 332 16.85 21.04 -7.29
N SER A 333 16.05 20.12 -7.83
CA SER A 333 16.10 19.80 -9.25
C SER A 333 15.62 21.00 -10.09
N PRO A 334 16.36 21.41 -11.14
CA PRO A 334 15.91 22.46 -12.05
C PRO A 334 14.53 22.18 -12.64
N GLY A 335 14.26 20.92 -12.97
CA GLY A 335 12.99 20.45 -13.55
C GLY A 335 11.91 20.06 -12.55
N ASN A 336 12.06 20.37 -11.25
CA ASN A 336 10.99 20.22 -10.28
C ASN A 336 9.74 21.01 -10.70
N GLU A 337 8.55 20.40 -10.63
CA GLU A 337 7.29 21.02 -11.09
C GLU A 337 6.97 22.38 -10.44
N GLU A 338 7.41 22.65 -9.21
CA GLU A 338 7.15 23.93 -8.55
C GLU A 338 7.85 25.11 -9.26
N ASN A 339 8.95 24.84 -9.97
CA ASN A 339 9.63 25.83 -10.81
C ASN A 339 8.89 26.12 -12.13
N MET A 340 7.98 25.23 -12.55
CA MET A 340 7.18 25.35 -13.77
C MET A 340 5.97 26.26 -13.59
N TYR A 341 5.21 26.07 -12.51
CA TYR A 341 3.93 26.75 -12.28
C TYR A 341 3.95 28.28 -12.43
N PRO A 342 4.99 29.02 -11.97
CA PRO A 342 5.03 30.48 -12.14
C PRO A 342 5.41 30.93 -13.57
N LYS A 343 5.74 30.02 -14.48
CA LYS A 343 6.21 30.37 -15.83
C LYS A 343 5.03 30.66 -16.77
N PRO A 344 5.14 31.65 -17.66
CA PRO A 344 4.10 31.96 -18.65
C PRO A 344 4.06 30.95 -19.80
N ASN A 345 5.13 30.17 -19.99
CA ASN A 345 5.21 29.12 -20.99
C ASN A 345 5.83 27.84 -20.42
N TRP A 346 5.00 26.82 -20.16
CA TRP A 346 5.44 25.56 -19.55
C TRP A 346 6.22 24.70 -20.54
N VAL A 347 5.84 24.70 -21.82
CA VAL A 347 6.56 23.99 -22.90
C VAL A 347 7.95 24.59 -23.07
N GLN A 348 8.05 25.91 -23.20
CA GLN A 348 9.33 26.61 -23.32
C GLN A 348 10.21 26.39 -22.09
N TRP A 349 9.63 26.42 -20.89
CA TRP A 349 10.36 26.13 -19.66
C TRP A 349 10.93 24.70 -19.67
N ALA A 350 10.11 23.69 -19.97
CA ALA A 350 10.54 22.29 -19.97
C ALA A 350 11.64 22.04 -21.02
N LEU A 351 11.51 22.58 -22.23
CA LEU A 351 12.54 22.48 -23.28
C LEU A 351 13.83 23.24 -22.91
N GLY A 352 13.73 24.26 -22.05
CA GLY A 352 14.85 25.06 -21.57
C GLY A 352 15.67 24.39 -20.45
N LEU A 353 15.19 23.31 -19.85
CA LEU A 353 15.89 22.61 -18.77
C LEU A 353 17.24 22.03 -19.25
N PRO A 354 18.25 21.91 -18.37
CA PRO A 354 19.47 21.19 -18.69
C PRO A 354 19.20 19.69 -18.87
N THR A 355 20.14 18.98 -19.50
CA THR A 355 20.10 17.52 -19.63
C THR A 355 21.26 16.86 -18.89
N LYS A 356 21.02 15.68 -18.32
CA LYS A 356 22.05 14.81 -17.77
C LYS A 356 22.55 13.80 -18.81
N SER A 357 23.74 13.26 -18.58
CA SER A 357 24.35 12.25 -19.44
C SER A 357 23.78 10.84 -19.24
N ASP A 358 23.02 10.60 -18.17
CA ASP A 358 22.47 9.29 -17.76
C ASP A 358 21.03 9.07 -18.24
N ALA A 359 20.75 9.34 -19.52
CA ALA A 359 19.48 8.95 -20.12
C ALA A 359 19.26 7.45 -19.89
N THR A 360 18.11 7.06 -19.29
CA THR A 360 17.60 5.71 -18.96
C THR A 360 17.24 5.48 -17.49
N THR A 361 17.65 6.34 -16.55
CA THR A 361 17.21 6.22 -15.14
C THR A 361 15.81 6.82 -14.97
N TRP A 362 14.95 6.16 -14.19
CA TRP A 362 13.63 6.68 -13.85
C TRP A 362 13.73 7.95 -12.99
N SER A 363 13.02 8.99 -13.40
CA SER A 363 12.83 10.22 -12.61
C SER A 363 11.47 10.83 -12.91
N TYR A 364 10.67 11.08 -11.88
CA TYR A 364 9.32 11.60 -12.07
C TYR A 364 9.36 13.05 -12.53
N PHE A 365 8.90 13.30 -13.77
CA PHE A 365 9.00 14.60 -14.42
C PHE A 365 7.66 15.05 -15.01
N THR A 366 6.95 15.92 -14.28
CA THR A 366 5.64 16.46 -14.70
C THR A 366 5.75 17.33 -15.96
N GLY A 367 6.81 18.13 -16.11
CA GLY A 367 7.03 18.95 -17.31
C GLY A 367 7.14 18.12 -18.61
N GLY A 368 7.69 16.91 -18.53
CA GLY A 368 7.74 15.98 -19.67
C GLY A 368 6.34 15.57 -20.16
N VAL A 369 5.37 15.45 -19.24
CA VAL A 369 3.98 15.15 -19.61
C VAL A 369 3.25 16.37 -20.18
N VAL A 370 3.66 17.59 -19.81
CA VAL A 370 3.20 18.81 -20.50
C VAL A 370 3.64 18.79 -21.96
N LEU A 371 4.89 18.41 -22.25
CA LEU A 371 5.36 18.25 -23.63
C LEU A 371 4.54 17.21 -24.40
N LEU A 372 4.23 16.06 -23.78
CA LEU A 372 3.36 15.06 -24.39
C LEU A 372 1.98 15.62 -24.74
N GLY A 373 1.39 16.42 -23.86
CA GLY A 373 0.09 17.05 -24.09
C GLY A 373 0.11 18.08 -25.21
N ASP A 374 1.17 18.89 -25.26
CA ASP A 374 1.39 19.87 -26.32
C ASP A 374 1.61 19.21 -27.69
N VAL A 375 2.45 18.16 -27.77
CA VAL A 375 2.63 17.34 -28.98
C VAL A 375 1.29 16.79 -29.46
N LEU A 376 0.49 16.21 -28.56
CA LEU A 376 -0.83 15.72 -28.92
C LEU A 376 -1.72 16.86 -29.44
N HIS A 377 -1.76 17.99 -28.74
CA HIS A 377 -2.56 19.14 -29.14
C HIS A 377 -2.22 19.66 -30.54
N GLN A 378 -0.93 19.68 -30.90
CA GLN A 378 -0.48 20.11 -32.22
C GLN A 378 -0.83 19.12 -33.34
N LYS A 379 -0.87 17.82 -33.05
CA LYS A 379 -0.96 16.77 -34.08
C LYS A 379 -2.36 16.23 -34.31
N VAL A 380 -3.21 16.24 -33.30
CA VAL A 380 -4.59 15.73 -33.41
C VAL A 380 -5.54 16.81 -33.93
N PRO A 381 -6.58 16.45 -34.70
CA PRO A 381 -7.51 17.42 -35.27
C PRO A 381 -8.34 18.10 -34.19
N ALA A 382 -8.50 19.42 -34.32
CA ALA A 382 -9.23 20.29 -33.39
C ALA A 382 -8.66 20.31 -31.96
N GLY A 383 -7.40 19.91 -31.79
CA GLY A 383 -6.68 19.99 -30.52
C GLY A 383 -7.03 18.87 -29.52
N LEU A 384 -6.17 18.74 -28.50
CA LEU A 384 -6.18 17.65 -27.53
C LEU A 384 -7.55 17.44 -26.85
N GLU A 385 -8.16 18.51 -26.33
CA GLU A 385 -9.40 18.40 -25.56
C GLU A 385 -10.56 17.88 -26.41
N SER A 386 -10.75 18.44 -27.62
CA SER A 386 -11.78 18.01 -28.55
C SER A 386 -11.57 16.56 -28.99
N TYR A 387 -10.31 16.20 -29.25
CA TYR A 387 -9.94 14.84 -29.64
C TYR A 387 -10.20 13.83 -28.51
N ALA A 388 -9.72 14.10 -27.29
CA ALA A 388 -9.96 13.23 -26.13
C ALA A 388 -11.47 13.12 -25.81
N GLY A 389 -12.21 14.21 -25.94
CA GLY A 389 -13.67 14.23 -25.80
C GLY A 389 -14.36 13.23 -26.74
N ARG A 390 -14.05 13.30 -28.04
CA ARG A 390 -14.68 12.47 -29.07
C ARG A 390 -14.18 11.02 -29.09
N GLN A 391 -12.87 10.82 -28.92
CA GLN A 391 -12.26 9.50 -29.13
C GLN A 391 -12.25 8.65 -27.85
N LEU A 392 -12.22 9.28 -26.67
CA LEU A 392 -12.10 8.56 -25.40
C LEU A 392 -13.32 8.76 -24.51
N PHE A 393 -13.65 10.01 -24.17
CA PHE A 393 -14.63 10.28 -23.13
C PHE A 393 -16.06 9.97 -23.57
N GLU A 394 -16.50 10.44 -24.73
CA GLU A 394 -17.84 10.18 -25.24
C GLU A 394 -18.13 8.67 -25.45
N PRO A 395 -17.24 7.89 -26.09
CA PRO A 395 -17.43 6.43 -26.22
C PRO A 395 -17.44 5.70 -24.88
N LEU A 396 -16.68 6.17 -23.88
CA LEU A 396 -16.73 5.67 -22.50
C LEU A 396 -17.91 6.22 -21.70
N LYS A 397 -18.79 7.04 -22.29
CA LYS A 397 -19.91 7.68 -21.59
C LYS A 397 -19.49 8.63 -20.46
N ILE A 398 -18.26 9.14 -20.50
CA ILE A 398 -17.77 10.21 -19.63
C ILE A 398 -18.27 11.54 -20.21
N ARG A 399 -19.37 12.06 -19.65
CA ARG A 399 -20.07 13.24 -20.19
C ARG A 399 -19.76 14.54 -19.46
N LYS A 400 -19.27 14.48 -18.23
CA LYS A 400 -18.94 15.66 -17.41
C LYS A 400 -17.52 15.51 -16.91
N TYR A 401 -16.66 16.42 -17.34
CA TYR A 401 -15.27 16.52 -16.94
C TYR A 401 -14.85 17.99 -16.98
N GLU A 402 -13.78 18.33 -16.27
CA GLU A 402 -13.24 19.69 -16.26
C GLU A 402 -11.72 19.62 -16.37
N TRP A 403 -11.17 20.16 -17.46
CA TRP A 403 -9.74 20.31 -17.63
C TRP A 403 -9.24 21.53 -16.85
N GLN A 404 -8.07 21.39 -16.25
CA GLN A 404 -7.21 22.55 -16.00
C GLN A 404 -6.45 22.87 -17.27
N TYR A 405 -6.02 24.11 -17.44
CA TYR A 405 -5.29 24.54 -18.64
C TYR A 405 -3.90 25.01 -18.28
N THR A 406 -2.93 24.75 -19.17
CA THR A 406 -1.63 25.40 -19.12
C THR A 406 -1.80 26.90 -19.39
N PRO A 407 -0.80 27.75 -19.09
CA PRO A 407 -0.85 29.17 -19.48
C PRO A 407 -0.90 29.39 -21.00
N GLN A 408 -0.67 28.35 -21.81
CA GLN A 408 -0.78 28.37 -23.27
C GLN A 408 -2.20 27.98 -23.73
N HIS A 409 -3.15 27.85 -22.80
CA HIS A 409 -4.54 27.44 -23.05
C HIS A 409 -4.69 26.03 -23.64
N VAL A 410 -3.72 25.15 -23.40
CA VAL A 410 -3.80 23.72 -23.72
C VAL A 410 -4.31 22.96 -22.50
N ALA A 411 -5.17 21.97 -22.70
CA ALA A 411 -5.61 21.08 -21.62
C ALA A 411 -4.40 20.46 -20.89
N ASN A 412 -4.35 20.60 -19.58
CA ASN A 412 -3.23 20.17 -18.75
C ASN A 412 -3.23 18.65 -18.57
N THR A 413 -2.39 17.98 -19.36
CA THR A 413 -2.14 16.53 -19.32
C THR A 413 -1.33 16.07 -18.13
N ALA A 414 -0.65 16.99 -17.45
CA ALA A 414 0.24 16.68 -16.34
C ALA A 414 -0.54 16.48 -15.03
N GLY A 415 -1.75 17.04 -14.93
CA GLY A 415 -2.60 16.84 -13.76
C GLY A 415 -3.86 17.70 -13.76
N GLY A 416 -4.78 17.37 -12.85
CA GLY A 416 -5.87 18.28 -12.49
C GLY A 416 -7.19 18.05 -13.20
N LEU A 417 -7.26 17.13 -14.19
CA LEU A 417 -8.53 16.75 -14.80
C LEU A 417 -9.49 16.25 -13.72
N LYS A 418 -10.67 16.85 -13.68
CA LYS A 418 -11.71 16.45 -12.72
C LYS A 418 -12.67 15.45 -13.34
N LEU A 419 -12.85 14.32 -12.68
CA LEU A 419 -13.71 13.21 -13.09
C LEU A 419 -14.54 12.70 -11.91
N THR A 420 -15.65 12.02 -12.20
CA THR A 420 -16.37 11.27 -11.16
C THR A 420 -15.66 9.94 -10.85
N SER A 421 -15.93 9.37 -9.68
CA SER A 421 -15.35 8.07 -9.29
C SER A 421 -15.76 6.93 -10.22
N LEU A 422 -16.96 6.99 -10.80
CA LEU A 422 -17.40 6.00 -11.78
C LEU A 422 -16.74 6.19 -13.14
N ASP A 423 -16.44 7.42 -13.56
CA ASP A 423 -15.65 7.67 -14.77
C ASP A 423 -14.22 7.16 -14.62
N LEU A 424 -13.63 7.32 -13.44
CA LEU A 424 -12.36 6.70 -13.08
C LEU A 424 -12.43 5.17 -13.11
N ALA A 425 -13.53 4.58 -12.63
CA ALA A 425 -13.73 3.14 -12.67
C ALA A 425 -13.80 2.61 -14.12
N ARG A 426 -14.43 3.36 -15.02
CA ARG A 426 -14.47 3.04 -16.47
C ARG A 426 -13.07 3.05 -17.09
N LEU A 427 -12.22 4.01 -16.73
CA LEU A 427 -10.83 4.04 -17.20
C LEU A 427 -10.03 2.83 -16.68
N GLY A 428 -10.22 2.47 -15.41
CA GLY A 428 -9.61 1.28 -14.82
C GLY A 428 -10.08 -0.01 -15.50
N GLN A 429 -11.39 -0.15 -15.72
CA GLN A 429 -11.98 -1.31 -16.39
C GLN A 429 -11.57 -1.39 -17.86
N LEU A 430 -11.45 -0.26 -18.56
CA LEU A 430 -10.94 -0.22 -19.93
C LEU A 430 -9.52 -0.81 -20.02
N LEU A 431 -8.64 -0.47 -19.07
CA LEU A 431 -7.30 -1.04 -19.01
C LEU A 431 -7.32 -2.53 -18.65
N LEU A 432 -8.17 -2.93 -17.69
CA LEU A 432 -8.36 -4.35 -17.32
C LEU A 432 -8.84 -5.19 -18.52
N ASP A 433 -9.77 -4.65 -19.30
CA ASP A 433 -10.35 -5.28 -20.50
C ASP A 433 -9.48 -5.11 -21.75
N SER A 434 -8.20 -4.76 -21.59
CA SER A 434 -7.23 -4.62 -22.68
C SER A 434 -7.67 -3.62 -23.76
N GLY A 435 -8.28 -2.52 -23.35
CA GLY A 435 -8.70 -1.42 -24.21
C GLY A 435 -10.09 -1.57 -24.82
N ARG A 436 -10.85 -2.59 -24.41
CA ARG A 436 -12.23 -2.79 -24.84
C ARG A 436 -13.19 -2.12 -23.88
N PHE A 437 -14.24 -1.55 -24.44
CA PHE A 437 -15.40 -1.10 -23.70
C PHE A 437 -16.65 -1.63 -24.42
N GLN A 438 -17.41 -2.47 -23.73
CA GLN A 438 -18.49 -3.24 -24.35
C GLN A 438 -17.97 -4.01 -25.59
N GLN A 439 -18.59 -3.83 -26.75
CA GLN A 439 -18.20 -4.50 -28.00
C GLN A 439 -17.16 -3.70 -28.81
N MET A 440 -16.68 -2.55 -28.31
CA MET A 440 -15.77 -1.67 -29.05
C MET A 440 -14.33 -1.76 -28.53
N GLN A 441 -13.37 -1.89 -29.44
CA GLN A 441 -11.94 -1.73 -29.13
C GLN A 441 -11.57 -0.25 -29.16
N LEU A 442 -11.72 0.45 -28.04
CA LEU A 442 -11.49 1.91 -27.97
C LEU A 442 -10.01 2.27 -27.98
N ILE A 443 -9.17 1.45 -27.35
CA ILE A 443 -7.72 1.60 -27.31
C ILE A 443 -7.11 0.35 -27.92
N PRO A 444 -6.11 0.41 -28.81
CA PRO A 444 -5.49 -0.79 -29.37
C PRO A 444 -5.00 -1.75 -28.27
N LYS A 445 -5.34 -3.05 -28.39
CA LYS A 445 -4.94 -4.08 -27.41
C LYS A 445 -3.43 -4.09 -27.16
N ASP A 446 -2.64 -4.00 -28.23
CA ASP A 446 -1.19 -3.97 -28.14
C ASP A 446 -0.66 -2.71 -27.45
N TRP A 447 -1.37 -1.57 -27.58
CA TRP A 447 -1.03 -0.35 -26.86
C TRP A 447 -1.28 -0.51 -25.36
N VAL A 448 -2.42 -1.07 -24.95
CA VAL A 448 -2.68 -1.33 -23.51
C VAL A 448 -1.64 -2.29 -22.94
N ARG A 449 -1.25 -3.33 -23.68
CA ARG A 449 -0.13 -4.21 -23.27
C ARG A 449 1.16 -3.42 -23.08
N LEU A 450 1.51 -2.53 -24.00
CA LEU A 450 2.70 -1.67 -23.88
C LEU A 450 2.61 -0.70 -22.69
N MET A 451 1.43 -0.14 -22.41
CA MET A 451 1.23 0.72 -21.25
C MET A 451 1.46 -0.01 -19.93
N LEU A 452 1.09 -1.29 -19.88
CA LEU A 452 1.19 -2.18 -18.72
C LEU A 452 2.42 -3.10 -18.80
N THR A 453 3.50 -2.63 -19.39
CA THR A 453 4.84 -3.27 -19.37
C THR A 453 5.72 -2.53 -18.36
N PRO A 454 6.51 -3.23 -17.53
CA PRO A 454 7.45 -2.58 -16.61
C PRO A 454 8.66 -2.02 -17.37
N HIS A 455 8.52 -0.79 -17.91
CA HIS A 455 9.59 -0.11 -18.67
C HIS A 455 10.72 0.38 -17.78
N GLN A 456 10.42 0.73 -16.53
CA GLN A 456 11.37 1.27 -15.56
C GLN A 456 11.15 0.67 -14.18
N GLY A 457 12.23 0.36 -13.47
CA GLY A 457 12.19 0.04 -12.04
C GLY A 457 12.13 1.32 -11.22
N LEU A 458 11.33 1.34 -10.15
CA LEU A 458 11.29 2.48 -9.25
C LEU A 458 12.53 2.48 -8.33
N PRO A 459 13.12 3.65 -7.99
CA PRO A 459 14.33 3.74 -7.17
C PRO A 459 14.21 3.10 -5.78
N ASP A 460 13.00 3.03 -5.23
CA ASP A 460 12.72 2.42 -3.93
C ASP A 460 12.62 0.88 -3.96
N GLY A 461 12.72 0.27 -5.15
CA GLY A 461 12.62 -1.17 -5.38
C GLY A 461 11.22 -1.75 -5.15
N ARG A 462 10.20 -0.93 -4.90
CA ARG A 462 8.85 -1.41 -4.53
C ARG A 462 7.94 -1.69 -5.72
N GLY A 463 8.38 -1.39 -6.93
CA GLY A 463 7.55 -1.54 -8.11
C GLY A 463 8.22 -1.08 -9.39
N HIS A 464 7.38 -0.94 -10.41
CA HIS A 464 7.79 -0.52 -11.75
C HIS A 464 6.90 0.60 -12.26
N TYR A 465 7.33 1.20 -13.37
CA TYR A 465 6.60 2.20 -14.10
C TYR A 465 6.42 1.76 -15.56
N GLY A 466 5.18 1.88 -16.04
CA GLY A 466 4.81 1.66 -17.44
C GLY A 466 4.75 2.96 -18.23
N TYR A 467 3.83 3.07 -19.19
CA TYR A 467 3.55 4.36 -19.83
C TYR A 467 2.54 5.15 -19.03
N LEU A 468 3.04 6.01 -18.15
CA LEU A 468 2.24 6.83 -17.24
C LEU A 468 1.29 6.00 -16.35
N VAL A 469 1.65 4.75 -16.03
CA VAL A 469 0.93 3.85 -15.13
C VAL A 469 1.93 3.23 -14.17
N TRP A 470 1.59 3.17 -12.88
CA TRP A 470 2.44 2.58 -11.86
C TRP A 470 2.15 1.08 -11.70
N GLN A 471 3.11 0.32 -11.19
CA GLN A 471 2.93 -1.07 -10.80
C GLN A 471 3.50 -1.32 -9.41
N GLN A 472 2.79 -2.08 -8.58
CA GLN A 472 3.36 -2.59 -7.33
C GLN A 472 2.76 -3.94 -6.93
N ASN A 473 3.48 -4.67 -6.07
CA ASN A 473 3.04 -5.94 -5.52
C ASN A 473 2.43 -5.74 -4.12
N TYR A 474 1.33 -6.43 -3.87
CA TYR A 474 0.63 -6.48 -2.60
C TYR A 474 0.76 -7.88 -2.04
N GLN A 475 1.56 -8.02 -0.98
CA GLN A 475 1.67 -9.25 -0.21
C GLN A 475 0.65 -9.20 0.93
N ILE A 476 -0.25 -10.16 0.96
CA ILE A 476 -1.18 -10.39 2.07
C ILE A 476 -1.10 -11.86 2.48
N GLU A 477 -1.61 -12.22 3.66
CA GLU A 477 -1.58 -13.61 4.16
C GLU A 477 -2.16 -14.63 3.14
N ARG A 478 -3.06 -14.18 2.27
CA ARG A 478 -3.77 -14.99 1.26
C ARG A 478 -3.11 -14.98 -0.12
N GLY A 479 -1.88 -14.48 -0.24
CA GLY A 479 -1.10 -14.51 -1.49
C GLY A 479 -0.61 -13.15 -1.96
N ASP A 480 0.12 -13.19 -3.08
CA ASP A 480 0.76 -12.03 -3.68
C ASP A 480 -0.02 -11.58 -4.92
N TYR A 481 -0.41 -10.30 -4.94
CA TYR A 481 -1.21 -9.72 -6.01
C TYR A 481 -0.49 -8.52 -6.62
N THR A 482 -0.33 -8.53 -7.94
CA THR A 482 0.21 -7.39 -8.68
C THR A 482 -0.91 -6.45 -9.09
N SER A 483 -0.74 -5.16 -8.76
CA SER A 483 -1.62 -4.09 -9.23
C SER A 483 -0.89 -3.19 -10.21
N TRP A 484 -1.56 -2.90 -11.33
CA TRP A 484 -1.29 -1.69 -12.10
C TRP A 484 -2.20 -0.59 -11.57
N TYR A 485 -1.72 0.64 -11.45
CA TYR A 485 -2.53 1.71 -10.89
C TYR A 485 -2.20 3.11 -11.39
N LEU A 486 -3.24 3.93 -11.40
CA LEU A 486 -3.15 5.36 -11.62
C LEU A 486 -2.98 6.04 -10.26
N SER A 487 -2.17 7.10 -10.18
CA SER A 487 -1.88 7.77 -8.92
C SER A 487 -1.92 9.28 -9.03
N GLY A 488 -2.58 9.93 -8.08
CA GLY A 488 -2.61 11.37 -7.92
C GLY A 488 -2.35 11.78 -6.48
N ASN A 489 -1.65 12.91 -6.31
CA ASN A 489 -1.54 13.62 -5.03
C ASN A 489 -2.93 13.78 -4.40
N GLY A 490 -3.01 13.72 -3.07
CA GLY A 490 -4.29 13.66 -2.34
C GLY A 490 -4.71 12.25 -1.92
N GLY A 491 -4.01 11.21 -2.40
CA GLY A 491 -4.36 9.81 -2.16
C GLY A 491 -5.33 9.24 -3.21
N ASN A 492 -5.44 9.90 -4.36
CA ASN A 492 -6.27 9.44 -5.46
C ASN A 492 -5.60 8.25 -6.15
N ARG A 493 -6.31 7.12 -6.25
CA ARG A 493 -5.82 5.91 -6.90
C ARG A 493 -6.92 5.23 -7.71
N VAL A 494 -6.52 4.62 -8.83
CA VAL A 494 -7.33 3.64 -9.56
C VAL A 494 -6.47 2.39 -9.69
N HIS A 495 -6.76 1.37 -8.91
CA HIS A 495 -6.04 0.10 -8.91
C HIS A 495 -6.71 -0.91 -9.82
N ILE A 496 -5.90 -1.66 -10.55
CA ILE A 496 -6.29 -2.70 -11.48
C ILE A 496 -5.52 -3.96 -11.08
N PHE A 497 -6.24 -5.01 -10.72
CA PHE A 497 -5.67 -6.32 -10.36
C PHE A 497 -6.12 -7.36 -11.38
N PRO A 498 -5.34 -7.61 -12.44
CA PRO A 498 -5.73 -8.54 -13.50
C PRO A 498 -6.02 -9.96 -13.00
N SER A 499 -5.23 -10.48 -12.05
CA SER A 499 -5.41 -11.82 -11.49
C SER A 499 -6.68 -11.98 -10.65
N LEU A 500 -7.28 -10.86 -10.22
CA LEU A 500 -8.48 -10.82 -9.40
C LEU A 500 -9.72 -10.35 -10.17
N ASP A 501 -9.56 -9.92 -11.43
CA ASP A 501 -10.62 -9.26 -12.21
C ASP A 501 -11.28 -8.13 -11.40
N LEU A 502 -10.43 -7.25 -10.85
CA LEU A 502 -10.80 -6.25 -9.84
C LEU A 502 -10.26 -4.87 -10.21
N VAL A 503 -11.13 -3.86 -10.14
CA VAL A 503 -10.78 -2.44 -10.18
C VAL A 503 -11.25 -1.79 -8.89
N VAL A 504 -10.35 -1.03 -8.23
CA VAL A 504 -10.68 -0.26 -7.03
C VAL A 504 -10.32 1.21 -7.26
N VAL A 505 -11.31 2.08 -7.18
CA VAL A 505 -11.11 3.53 -7.20
C VAL A 505 -11.16 4.05 -5.77
N ILE A 506 -10.17 4.83 -5.39
CA ILE A 506 -10.12 5.58 -4.14
C ILE A 506 -9.90 7.04 -4.51
N THR A 507 -10.83 7.92 -4.14
CA THR A 507 -10.60 9.37 -4.27
C THR A 507 -10.47 9.99 -2.90
N ALA A 508 -9.59 10.97 -2.76
CA ALA A 508 -9.32 11.64 -1.49
C ALA A 508 -8.83 13.08 -1.72
N GLN A 509 -8.93 13.89 -0.67
CA GLN A 509 -8.55 15.31 -0.67
C GLN A 509 -7.35 15.60 0.26
N ALA A 510 -6.59 14.58 0.66
CA ALA A 510 -5.42 14.69 1.52
C ALA A 510 -4.21 15.28 0.78
N PHE A 511 -4.39 16.40 0.08
CA PHE A 511 -3.37 16.98 -0.79
C PHE A 511 -2.14 17.40 0.01
N ASN A 512 -0.96 17.03 -0.50
CA ASN A 512 0.33 17.30 0.13
C ASN A 512 0.48 16.75 1.56
N GLN A 513 -0.35 15.76 1.94
CA GLN A 513 -0.26 15.14 3.26
C GLN A 513 0.66 13.90 3.22
N PRO A 514 1.53 13.68 4.23
CA PRO A 514 2.51 12.58 4.24
C PRO A 514 1.89 11.18 4.38
N TYR A 515 0.60 11.08 4.67
CA TYR A 515 -0.15 9.82 4.74
C TYR A 515 -0.93 9.52 3.47
N MET A 516 -1.04 10.45 2.52
CA MET A 516 -2.03 10.39 1.43
C MET A 516 -1.98 9.08 0.61
N HIS A 517 -0.79 8.67 0.17
CA HIS A 517 -0.62 7.45 -0.63
C HIS A 517 -0.66 6.19 0.23
N ARG A 518 0.01 6.22 1.39
CA ARG A 518 0.03 5.08 2.33
C ARG A 518 -1.37 4.71 2.81
N GLN A 519 -2.25 5.70 2.98
CA GLN A 519 -3.63 5.47 3.38
C GLN A 519 -4.44 4.74 2.28
N ALA A 520 -4.27 5.12 1.01
CA ALA A 520 -4.91 4.41 -0.09
C ALA A 520 -4.44 2.95 -0.17
N ASP A 521 -3.14 2.70 0.04
CA ASP A 521 -2.59 1.34 0.10
C ASP A 521 -3.09 0.56 1.32
N ALA A 522 -3.29 1.23 2.46
CA ALA A 522 -3.87 0.62 3.66
C ALA A 522 -5.33 0.19 3.46
N ILE A 523 -6.13 0.97 2.73
CA ILE A 523 -7.52 0.60 2.39
C ILE A 523 -7.55 -0.76 1.67
N LEU A 524 -6.65 -0.98 0.71
CA LEU A 524 -6.53 -2.26 0.01
C LEU A 524 -6.06 -3.38 0.93
N LYS A 525 -4.93 -3.16 1.62
CA LYS A 525 -4.24 -4.19 2.42
C LYS A 525 -5.01 -4.63 3.67
N GLN A 526 -5.81 -3.75 4.25
CA GLN A 526 -6.48 -4.02 5.53
C GLN A 526 -7.96 -4.37 5.38
N TYR A 527 -8.63 -3.89 4.31
CA TYR A 527 -10.09 -4.01 4.19
C TYR A 527 -10.51 -4.83 2.97
N LEU A 528 -10.02 -4.49 1.78
CA LEU A 528 -10.57 -5.05 0.54
C LEU A 528 -9.92 -6.39 0.17
N LEU A 529 -8.59 -6.44 0.02
CA LEU A 529 -7.92 -7.66 -0.45
C LEU A 529 -8.02 -8.83 0.55
N PRO A 530 -7.87 -8.65 1.87
CA PRO A 530 -8.03 -9.75 2.83
C PRO A 530 -9.44 -10.34 2.86
N ALA A 531 -10.46 -9.57 2.49
CA ALA A 531 -11.84 -10.04 2.50
C ALA A 531 -12.13 -11.00 1.33
N MET A 532 -11.41 -10.85 0.21
CA MET A 532 -11.54 -11.75 -0.93
C MET A 532 -11.08 -13.15 -0.52
N LYS A 533 -11.97 -14.14 -0.65
CA LYS A 533 -11.64 -15.55 -0.39
C LYS A 533 -10.60 -15.99 -1.42
N GLY A 534 -9.46 -16.52 -0.97
CA GLY A 534 -8.56 -17.28 -1.83
C GLY A 534 -9.31 -18.54 -2.30
N ARG A 535 -9.20 -18.85 -3.59
CA ARG A 535 -9.65 -20.15 -4.10
C ARG A 535 -8.81 -21.27 -3.53
#